data_AF-A0A957Y778-F1
#
_entry.id   AF-A0A957Y778-F1
#
_cell.length_a   1.000
_cell.length_b   1.000
_cell.length_c   1.000
_cell.angle_alpha   90.00
_cell.angle_beta   90.00
_cell.angle_gamma   90.00
#
_symmetry.space_group_name_H-M   'P 1'
#
loop_
_entity.id
_entity.type
_entity.pdbx_description
1 polymer ?
#
loop_
_entity_poly.entity_id
_entity_poly.type
_entity_poly.pdbx_seq_one_letter_code
_entity_poly.pdbx_strand_id
1 'polypeptide(L)'
;MHILDTDTLTYLHAGHSRVRQRLQELDDPEVAITVITRIEVLRGRFDFILKAATGADLLKAQRFLTRSEDLLEQIVTLPLNEQSAAEFDRLKVSGRLSKIGRADLLIASIALSYRAILVTRNIRHFSQVPGLTIVNWID
;
A
#
# COMPACT_ATOMS: atom_id res chain seq x y z
N MET A 1 -0.28 0.27 -14.85
CA MET A 1 0.01 0.56 -13.44
C MET A 1 -0.42 -0.55 -12.49
N HIS A 2 0.48 -0.94 -11.58
CA HIS A 2 0.21 -1.79 -10.42
C HIS A 2 0.41 -0.99 -9.13
N ILE A 3 -0.56 -1.07 -8.21
CA ILE A 3 -0.46 -0.45 -6.88
C ILE A 3 -0.11 -1.54 -5.87
N LEU A 4 1.01 -1.38 -5.16
CA LEU A 4 1.40 -2.30 -4.09
C LEU A 4 0.73 -1.89 -2.78
N ASP A 5 0.16 -2.86 -2.07
CA ASP A 5 -0.19 -2.69 -0.67
C ASP A 5 1.05 -2.70 0.25
N THR A 6 0.83 -2.39 1.52
CA THR A 6 1.91 -2.25 2.54
C THR A 6 2.73 -3.54 2.69
N ASP A 7 2.07 -4.70 2.64
CA ASP A 7 2.73 -6.00 2.74
C ASP A 7 3.59 -6.26 1.51
N THR A 8 3.05 -6.08 0.30
CA THR A 8 3.76 -6.34 -0.96
C THR A 8 4.96 -5.41 -1.11
N LEU A 9 4.83 -4.14 -0.72
CA LEU A 9 5.96 -3.21 -0.67
C LEU A 9 7.07 -3.72 0.25
N THR A 10 6.71 -4.26 1.41
CA THR A 10 7.66 -4.83 2.37
C THR A 10 8.39 -6.04 1.77
N TYR A 11 7.67 -6.95 1.10
CA TYR A 11 8.27 -8.11 0.42
C TYR A 11 9.18 -7.71 -0.75
N LEU A 12 8.80 -6.70 -1.53
CA LEU A 12 9.65 -6.17 -2.60
C LEU A 12 11.00 -5.69 -2.04
N HIS A 13 10.96 -4.90 -0.96
CA HIS A 13 12.16 -4.39 -0.30
C HIS A 13 12.99 -5.46 0.41
N ALA A 14 12.35 -6.53 0.90
CA ALA A 14 13.02 -7.71 1.43
C ALA A 14 13.68 -8.57 0.34
N GLY A 15 13.47 -8.25 -0.94
CA GLY A 15 14.03 -9.00 -2.06
C GLY A 15 13.33 -10.33 -2.33
N HIS A 16 12.05 -10.44 -1.97
CA HIS A 16 11.27 -11.66 -2.15
C HIS A 16 11.28 -12.10 -3.63
N SER A 17 11.76 -13.32 -3.88
CA SER A 17 12.04 -13.82 -5.24
C SER A 17 10.83 -13.74 -6.15
N ARG A 18 9.66 -14.16 -5.67
CA ARG A 18 8.42 -14.16 -6.44
C ARG A 18 7.94 -12.75 -6.80
N VAL A 19 8.06 -11.80 -5.88
CA VAL A 19 7.66 -10.40 -6.12
C VAL A 19 8.59 -9.75 -7.13
N ARG A 20 9.90 -10.04 -7.05
CA ARG A 20 10.87 -9.60 -8.05
C ARG A 20 10.63 -10.21 -9.42
N GLN A 21 10.35 -11.51 -9.49
CA GLN A 21 10.04 -12.19 -10.74
C GLN A 21 8.80 -11.57 -11.39
N ARG A 22 7.72 -11.37 -10.63
CA ARG A 22 6.50 -10.71 -11.13
C ARG A 22 6.78 -9.30 -11.66
N LEU A 23 7.63 -8.54 -10.96
CA LEU A 23 8.04 -7.22 -11.41
C LEU A 23 8.83 -7.25 -12.73
N GLN A 24 9.68 -8.27 -12.92
CA GLN A 24 10.48 -8.48 -14.13
C GLN A 24 9.65 -8.98 -15.33
N GLU A 25 8.54 -9.67 -15.08
CA GLU A 25 7.61 -10.17 -16.10
C GLU A 25 6.73 -9.06 -16.71
N LEU A 26 6.72 -7.86 -16.11
CA LEU A 26 5.96 -6.72 -16.62
C LEU A 26 6.76 -5.96 -17.68
N ASP A 27 6.20 -5.84 -18.88
CA ASP A 27 6.71 -4.91 -19.89
C ASP A 27 6.45 -3.47 -19.41
N ASP A 28 7.53 -2.74 -19.10
CA ASP A 28 7.52 -1.39 -18.52
C ASP A 28 6.72 -1.28 -17.19
N PRO A 29 7.31 -1.75 -16.06
CA PRO A 29 6.61 -1.83 -14.79
C PRO A 29 6.34 -0.45 -14.19
N GLU A 30 5.16 0.11 -14.48
CA GLU A 30 4.64 1.25 -13.74
C GLU A 30 4.08 0.76 -12.40
N VAL A 31 4.90 0.84 -11.35
CA VAL A 31 4.56 0.43 -9.98
C VAL A 31 4.48 1.65 -9.07
N ALA A 32 3.40 1.71 -8.30
CA ALA A 32 3.13 2.78 -7.37
C ALA A 32 2.62 2.25 -6.03
N ILE A 33 2.52 3.13 -5.05
CA ILE A 33 1.79 2.93 -3.81
C ILE A 33 0.75 4.03 -3.65
N THR A 34 -0.24 3.81 -2.79
CA THR A 34 -1.15 4.90 -2.41
C THR A 34 -0.51 5.79 -1.35
N VAL A 35 -0.98 7.04 -1.25
CA VAL A 35 -0.65 7.90 -0.10
C VAL A 35 -1.03 7.26 1.24
N ILE A 36 -2.04 6.41 1.26
CA ILE A 36 -2.48 5.69 2.47
C ILE A 36 -1.41 4.69 2.91
N THR A 37 -0.88 3.89 1.97
CA THR A 37 0.25 2.97 2.20
C THR A 37 1.47 3.73 2.72
N ARG A 38 1.79 4.89 2.14
CA ARG A 38 2.88 5.76 2.62
C ARG A 38 2.65 6.21 4.07
N ILE A 39 1.44 6.66 4.39
CA ILE A 39 1.05 7.07 5.75
C ILE A 39 1.18 5.90 6.74
N GLU A 40 0.73 4.70 6.38
CA GLU A 40 0.82 3.53 7.26
C GLU A 40 2.26 3.16 7.61
N VAL A 41 3.15 3.14 6.61
CA VAL A 41 4.57 2.86 6.80
C VAL A 41 5.20 3.92 7.73
N LEU A 42 5.02 5.20 7.41
CA LEU A 42 5.63 6.29 8.18
C LEU A 42 5.08 6.35 9.60
N ARG A 43 3.76 6.18 9.79
CA ARG A 43 3.14 6.11 11.13
C ARG A 43 3.78 5.00 11.97
N GLY A 44 3.99 3.82 11.41
CA GLY A 44 4.66 2.73 12.12
C GLY A 44 6.10 3.06 12.52
N ARG A 45 6.83 3.84 11.70
CA ARG A 45 8.19 4.29 12.01
C ARG A 45 8.21 5.38 13.09
N PHE A 46 7.31 6.36 13.00
CA PHE A 46 7.17 7.41 14.01
C PHE A 46 6.80 6.81 15.36
N ASP A 47 5.80 5.91 15.39
CA ASP A 47 5.41 5.21 16.62
C ASP A 47 6.57 4.42 17.22
N PHE A 48 7.41 3.79 16.39
CA PHE A 48 8.55 3.03 16.87
C PHE A 48 9.62 3.93 17.52
N ILE A 49 9.89 5.10 16.94
CA ILE A 49 10.80 6.10 17.54
C ILE A 49 10.24 6.60 18.88
N LEU A 50 8.97 6.99 18.90
CA LEU A 50 8.33 7.58 20.09
C LEU A 50 8.20 6.59 21.26
N LYS A 51 8.16 5.28 20.98
CA LYS A 51 8.05 4.21 21.99
C LYS A 51 9.40 3.58 22.37
N ALA A 52 10.51 4.04 21.80
CA ALA A 52 11.83 3.47 22.07
C ALA A 52 12.21 3.61 23.56
N ALA A 53 12.57 2.50 24.20
CA ALA A 53 12.83 2.47 25.66
C ALA A 53 14.30 2.70 26.00
N THR A 54 15.22 2.50 25.04
CA THR A 54 16.67 2.61 25.24
C THR A 54 17.33 3.43 24.13
N GLY A 55 18.55 3.91 24.39
CA GLY A 55 19.36 4.56 23.36
C GLY A 55 19.64 3.65 22.15
N ALA A 56 19.80 2.34 22.38
CA ALA A 56 19.96 1.37 21.31
C ALA A 56 18.68 1.25 20.45
N ASP A 57 17.51 1.27 21.09
CA ASP A 57 16.22 1.27 20.40
C ASP A 57 16.02 2.55 19.59
N LEU A 58 16.39 3.73 20.13
CA LEU A 58 16.32 5.00 19.40
C LEU A 58 17.18 4.97 18.14
N LEU A 59 18.43 4.54 18.24
CA LEU A 59 19.32 4.43 17.08
C LEU A 59 18.79 3.42 16.05
N LYS A 60 18.20 2.32 16.51
CA LYS A 60 17.56 1.33 15.63
C LYS A 60 16.32 1.88 14.93
N ALA A 61 15.46 2.58 15.67
CA ALA A 61 14.25 3.19 15.14
C ALA A 61 14.57 4.29 14.13
N GLN A 62 15.57 5.13 14.40
CA GLN A 62 16.08 6.14 13.45
C GLN A 62 16.55 5.50 12.14
N ARG A 63 17.37 4.43 12.21
CA ARG A 63 17.82 3.71 11.00
C ARG A 63 16.65 3.14 10.19
N PHE A 64 15.62 2.64 10.86
CA PHE A 64 14.43 2.12 10.17
C PHE A 64 13.56 3.22 9.56
N LEU A 65 13.47 4.39 10.19
CA LEU A 65 12.79 5.54 9.59
C LEU A 65 13.52 5.98 8.31
N THR A 66 14.81 6.29 8.41
CA THR A 66 15.62 6.74 7.26
C THR A 66 15.54 5.74 6.10
N ARG A 67 15.73 4.44 6.37
CA ARG A 67 15.60 3.42 5.33
C ARG A 67 14.20 3.38 4.70
N SER A 68 13.15 3.54 5.49
CA SER A 68 11.78 3.55 4.95
C SER A 68 11.53 4.81 4.12
N GLU A 69 12.04 5.97 4.51
CA GLU A 69 11.94 7.21 3.73
C GLU A 69 12.67 7.06 2.38
N ASP A 70 13.94 6.61 2.39
CA ASP A 70 14.73 6.39 1.17
C ASP A 70 14.02 5.46 0.18
N LEU A 71 13.37 4.41 0.69
CA LEU A 71 12.62 3.46 -0.13
C LEU A 71 11.31 4.06 -0.67
N LEU A 72 10.61 4.85 0.14
CA LEU A 72 9.38 5.53 -0.26
C LEU A 72 9.64 6.66 -1.27
N GLU A 73 10.87 7.19 -1.35
CA GLU A 73 11.29 8.14 -2.39
C GLU A 73 11.53 7.49 -3.75
N GLN A 74 11.86 6.19 -3.75
CA GLN A 74 12.12 5.44 -4.98
C GLN A 74 10.84 4.95 -5.68
N ILE A 75 9.67 5.10 -5.05
CA ILE A 75 8.39 4.61 -5.58
C ILE A 75 7.38 5.75 -5.72
N VAL A 76 6.65 5.75 -6.83
CA VAL A 76 5.59 6.72 -7.07
C VAL A 76 4.51 6.57 -6.01
N THR A 77 4.16 7.67 -5.35
CA THR A 77 3.06 7.74 -4.40
C THR A 77 1.86 8.43 -5.06
N LEU A 78 0.75 7.70 -5.24
CA LEU A 78 -0.48 8.24 -5.80
C LEU A 78 -1.26 9.03 -4.73
N PRO A 79 -1.55 10.32 -4.98
CA PRO A 79 -2.36 11.12 -4.07
C PRO A 79 -3.85 10.78 -4.20
N LEU A 80 -4.62 11.14 -3.17
CA LEU A 80 -6.06 11.31 -3.32
C LEU A 80 -6.34 12.47 -4.28
N ASN A 81 -7.31 12.28 -5.15
CA ASN A 81 -7.85 13.30 -6.04
C ASN A 81 -9.39 13.29 -5.98
N GLU A 82 -10.02 14.19 -6.73
CA GLU A 82 -11.48 14.34 -6.78
C GLU A 82 -12.17 13.03 -7.18
N GLN A 83 -11.62 12.29 -8.13
CA GLN A 83 -12.16 11.02 -8.57
C GLN A 83 -12.04 9.94 -7.48
N SER A 84 -10.94 9.92 -6.73
CA SER A 84 -10.75 9.02 -5.59
C SER A 84 -11.74 9.32 -4.47
N ALA A 85 -12.05 10.60 -4.24
CA ALA A 85 -13.07 11.01 -3.27
C ALA A 85 -14.47 10.55 -3.70
N ALA A 86 -14.81 10.69 -4.98
CA ALA A 86 -16.09 10.20 -5.52
C ALA A 86 -16.21 8.67 -5.41
N GLU A 87 -15.13 7.93 -5.69
CA GLU A 87 -15.09 6.48 -5.48
C GLU A 87 -15.24 6.11 -4.00
N PHE A 88 -14.63 6.86 -3.09
CA PHE A 88 -14.80 6.64 -1.66
C PHE A 88 -16.26 6.78 -1.22
N ASP A 89 -16.94 7.85 -1.64
CA ASP A 89 -18.35 8.06 -1.30
C ASP A 89 -19.23 6.96 -1.92
N ARG A 90 -18.98 6.58 -3.17
CA ARG A 90 -19.67 5.47 -3.85
C ARG A 90 -19.54 4.16 -3.07
N LEU A 91 -18.31 3.82 -2.65
CA LEU A 91 -18.06 2.57 -1.92
C LEU A 91 -18.60 2.62 -0.48
N LYS A 92 -18.55 3.77 0.18
CA LYS A 92 -19.02 3.94 1.58
C LYS A 92 -20.52 3.73 1.74
N VAL A 93 -21.32 4.09 0.73
CA VAL A 93 -22.78 3.88 0.73
C VAL A 93 -23.14 2.42 0.43
N SER A 94 -22.20 1.61 -0.08
CA SER A 94 -22.41 0.18 -0.31
C SER A 94 -22.45 -0.59 1.01
N GLY A 95 -23.64 -0.99 1.45
CA GLY A 95 -23.81 -1.79 2.68
C GLY A 95 -23.03 -3.12 2.68
N ARG A 96 -22.65 -3.63 1.50
CA ARG A 96 -21.82 -4.83 1.33
C ARG A 96 -20.37 -4.64 1.79
N LEU A 97 -19.88 -3.40 1.86
CA LEU A 97 -18.51 -3.07 2.25
C LEU A 97 -18.38 -2.66 3.72
N SER A 98 -19.43 -2.81 4.53
CA SER A 98 -19.42 -2.45 5.96
C SER A 98 -18.34 -3.13 6.81
N LYS A 99 -17.77 -4.24 6.33
CA LYS A 99 -16.68 -4.97 7.00
C LYS A 99 -15.28 -4.62 6.49
N ILE A 100 -15.16 -3.87 5.40
CA ILE A 100 -13.84 -3.46 4.91
C ILE A 100 -13.29 -2.35 5.80
N GLY A 101 -12.01 -2.44 6.15
CA GLY A 101 -11.37 -1.41 6.97
C GLY A 101 -11.35 -0.05 6.25
N ARG A 102 -11.32 1.04 7.02
CA ARG A 102 -11.26 2.40 6.43
C ARG A 102 -10.04 2.60 5.54
N ALA A 103 -8.87 2.08 5.93
CA ALA A 103 -7.65 2.17 5.14
C ALA A 103 -7.79 1.41 3.82
N ASP A 104 -8.24 0.15 3.88
CA ASP A 104 -8.55 -0.67 2.70
C ASP A 104 -9.55 0.03 1.76
N LEU A 105 -10.59 0.66 2.32
CA LEU A 105 -11.56 1.42 1.54
C LEU A 105 -10.89 2.57 0.77
N LEU A 106 -10.03 3.35 1.43
CA LEU A 106 -9.31 4.46 0.79
C LEU A 106 -8.31 3.96 -0.27
N ILE A 107 -7.59 2.86 0.01
CA ILE A 107 -6.69 2.22 -0.96
C ILE A 107 -7.47 1.79 -2.19
N ALA A 108 -8.62 1.12 -2.00
CA ALA A 108 -9.49 0.68 -3.08
C ALA A 108 -10.03 1.86 -3.91
N SER A 109 -10.44 2.95 -3.25
CA SER A 109 -10.92 4.17 -3.93
C SER A 109 -9.85 4.81 -4.81
N ILE A 110 -8.60 4.87 -4.33
CA ILE A 110 -7.47 5.36 -5.14
C ILE A 110 -7.21 4.39 -6.29
N ALA A 111 -7.15 3.07 -6.03
CA ALA A 111 -6.90 2.11 -7.10
C ALA A 111 -7.94 2.16 -8.22
N LEU A 112 -9.22 2.33 -7.88
CA LEU A 112 -10.30 2.52 -8.84
C LEU A 112 -10.16 3.82 -9.65
N SER A 113 -9.81 4.94 -9.01
CA SER A 113 -9.71 6.23 -9.69
C SER A 113 -8.60 6.23 -10.76
N TYR A 114 -7.47 5.59 -10.47
CA TYR A 114 -6.36 5.42 -11.41
C TYR A 114 -6.51 4.21 -12.35
N ARG A 115 -7.62 3.46 -12.27
CA ARG A 115 -7.86 2.22 -13.04
C ARG A 115 -6.70 1.22 -12.91
N ALA A 116 -6.11 1.15 -11.73
CA ALA A 116 -4.93 0.36 -11.46
C ALA A 116 -5.27 -1.05 -10.96
N ILE A 117 -4.32 -1.97 -11.10
CA ILE A 117 -4.39 -3.30 -10.51
C ILE A 117 -3.80 -3.23 -9.10
N LEU A 118 -4.60 -3.57 -8.08
CA LEU A 118 -4.11 -3.63 -6.71
C LEU A 118 -3.41 -4.98 -6.46
N VAL A 119 -2.14 -4.93 -6.12
CA VAL A 119 -1.35 -6.09 -5.71
C VAL A 119 -1.49 -6.24 -4.20
N THR A 120 -2.14 -7.33 -3.77
CA THR A 120 -2.42 -7.58 -2.36
C THR A 120 -2.54 -9.06 -2.05
N ARG A 121 -2.17 -9.45 -0.83
CA ARG A 121 -2.50 -10.78 -0.27
C ARG A 121 -3.91 -10.85 0.30
N ASN A 122 -4.52 -9.70 0.63
CA ASN A 122 -5.82 -9.63 1.28
C ASN A 122 -6.98 -9.75 0.27
N ILE A 123 -6.88 -10.74 -0.63
CA ILE A 123 -7.82 -10.97 -1.73
C ILE A 123 -9.27 -11.03 -1.23
N ARG A 124 -9.51 -11.65 -0.08
CA ARG A 124 -10.85 -11.75 0.54
C ARG A 124 -11.48 -10.38 0.85
N HIS A 125 -10.69 -9.39 1.27
CA HIS A 125 -11.22 -8.06 1.59
C HIS A 125 -11.53 -7.29 0.32
N PHE A 126 -10.56 -7.25 -0.60
CA PHE A 126 -10.66 -6.42 -1.79
C PHE A 126 -11.53 -7.01 -2.90
N SER A 127 -11.74 -8.33 -2.95
CA SER A 127 -12.63 -8.97 -3.94
C SER A 127 -14.10 -8.55 -3.80
N GLN A 128 -14.48 -7.99 -2.64
CA GLN A 128 -15.81 -7.47 -2.40
C GLN A 128 -16.03 -6.10 -3.05
N VAL A 129 -14.96 -5.40 -3.46
CA VAL A 129 -15.01 -4.05 -4.03
C VAL A 129 -15.39 -4.12 -5.52
N PRO A 130 -16.54 -3.57 -5.93
CA PRO A 130 -16.98 -3.64 -7.32
C PRO A 130 -16.09 -2.83 -8.26
N GLY A 131 -15.59 -3.48 -9.31
CA GLY A 131 -14.75 -2.87 -10.36
C GLY A 131 -13.25 -2.84 -10.04
N LEU A 132 -12.84 -3.27 -8.84
CA LEU A 132 -11.44 -3.31 -8.47
C LEU A 132 -10.77 -4.56 -9.05
N THR A 133 -9.68 -4.36 -9.79
CA THR A 133 -8.84 -5.48 -10.26
C THR A 133 -7.77 -5.76 -9.22
N ILE A 134 -7.65 -7.02 -8.82
CA ILE A 134 -6.71 -7.45 -7.79
C ILE A 134 -5.84 -8.62 -8.27
N VAL A 135 -4.61 -8.68 -7.80
CA VAL A 135 -3.69 -9.79 -8.06
C VAL A 135 -2.85 -10.09 -6.82
N ASN A 136 -2.52 -11.37 -6.61
CA ASN A 136 -1.59 -11.79 -5.56
C ASN A 136 -0.24 -12.16 -6.19
N TRP A 137 0.84 -11.55 -5.70
CA TRP A 137 2.21 -11.81 -6.16
C TRP A 137 3.04 -12.65 -5.17
N ILE A 138 2.52 -12.93 -3.97
CA ILE A 138 3.29 -13.52 -2.88
C ILE A 138 2.98 -15.01 -2.71
N ASP A 139 1.69 -15.36 -2.69
CA ASP A 139 1.23 -16.73 -2.44
C ASP A 139 1.28 -17.59 -3.69
#